data_AF-A0A0M4EXE6-F1
#
_entry.id   AF-A0A0M4EXE6-F1
#
_cell.length_a   1.000
_cell.length_b   1.000
_cell.length_c   1.000
_cell.angle_alpha   90.00
_cell.angle_beta   90.00
_cell.angle_gamma   90.00
#
_symmetry.space_group_name_H-M   'P 1'
#
loop_
_entity.id
_entity.type
_entity.pdbx_description
1 polymer ?
#
loop_
_entity_poly.entity_id
_entity_poly.type
_entity_poly.pdbx_seq_one_letter_code
_entity_poly.pdbx_strand_id
1 'polypeptide(L)'
;TVAARFADSLQQLLQSMGRCHPWFVRCIKPNQEKQPLRMDMPCVLQQLRYLGMLDTIQIRQRGYPVRLRFQHFVERYRQLLGAPLTRGTPYRELCRLLLEQLPRTGVEGPDYQLGATRVFLREALHRALESARTERLRLAALHIQRHVRGMLVRRQLARRQLAATKLQARWRAQRQRQRFEQL
;
A
#
# COMPACT_ATOMS: atom_id res chain seq x y z
N THR A 1 -47.91 2.05 5.40
CA THR A 1 -47.78 3.52 5.56
C THR A 1 -46.46 3.98 4.96
N VAL A 2 -46.29 5.28 4.72
CA VAL A 2 -45.00 5.85 4.26
C VAL A 2 -43.86 5.50 5.23
N ALA A 3 -44.13 5.56 6.54
CA ALA A 3 -43.17 5.18 7.57
C ALA A 3 -42.66 3.73 7.44
N ALA A 4 -43.55 2.78 7.16
CA ALA A 4 -43.17 1.38 6.97
C ALA A 4 -42.25 1.20 5.76
N ARG A 5 -42.58 1.81 4.61
CA ARG A 5 -41.74 1.76 3.41
C ARG A 5 -40.36 2.40 3.62
N PHE A 6 -40.30 3.49 4.38
CA PHE A 6 -39.04 4.14 4.73
C PHE A 6 -38.18 3.25 5.65
N ALA A 7 -38.79 2.63 6.66
CA ALA A 7 -38.11 1.69 7.56
C ALA A 7 -37.53 0.50 6.79
N ASP A 8 -38.31 -0.10 5.90
CA ASP A 8 -37.84 -1.22 5.05
C ASP A 8 -36.65 -0.80 4.17
N SER A 9 -36.73 0.37 3.55
CA SER A 9 -35.66 0.92 2.70
C SER A 9 -34.38 1.17 3.51
N LEU A 10 -34.50 1.72 4.73
CA LEU A 10 -33.36 1.98 5.61
C LEU A 10 -32.72 0.66 6.08
N GLN A 11 -33.53 -0.34 6.40
CA GLN A 11 -33.02 -1.66 6.80
C GLN A 11 -32.24 -2.33 5.67
N GLN A 12 -32.74 -2.26 4.43
CA GLN A 12 -32.02 -2.78 3.25
C GLN A 12 -30.68 -2.07 3.04
N LEU A 13 -30.63 -0.74 3.25
CA LEU A 13 -29.38 0.02 3.19
C LEU A 13 -28.39 -0.43 4.27
N LEU A 14 -28.83 -0.56 5.53
CA LEU A 14 -27.97 -1.00 6.63
C LEU A 14 -27.43 -2.41 6.41
N GLN A 15 -28.25 -3.33 5.88
CA GLN A 15 -27.81 -4.69 5.53
C GLN A 15 -26.75 -4.67 4.43
N SER A 16 -26.91 -3.80 3.43
CA SER A 16 -25.93 -3.63 2.36
C SER A 16 -24.61 -3.04 2.87
N MET A 17 -24.70 -1.99 3.70
CA MET A 17 -23.53 -1.37 4.34
C MET A 17 -22.81 -2.32 5.29
N GLY A 18 -23.53 -3.19 6.01
CA GLY A 18 -22.98 -4.16 6.94
C GLY A 18 -22.12 -5.24 6.28
N ARG A 19 -22.26 -5.46 4.96
CA ARG A 19 -21.43 -6.36 4.16
C ARG A 19 -20.13 -5.70 3.68
N CYS A 20 -20.03 -4.38 3.76
CA CYS A 20 -18.89 -3.61 3.29
C CYS A 20 -17.91 -3.27 4.43
N HIS A 21 -16.74 -2.74 4.07
CA HIS A 21 -15.83 -2.10 5.01
C HIS A 21 -16.13 -0.59 5.05
N PRO A 22 -16.76 -0.05 6.11
CA PRO A 22 -17.18 1.34 6.14
C PRO A 22 -16.00 2.29 6.32
N TRP A 23 -16.06 3.41 5.60
CA TRP A 23 -15.20 4.58 5.80
C TRP A 23 -16.09 5.74 6.23
N PHE A 24 -15.74 6.39 7.34
CA PHE A 24 -16.57 7.45 7.93
C PHE A 24 -15.96 8.82 7.63
N VAL A 25 -16.75 9.68 6.99
CA VAL A 25 -16.45 11.11 6.82
C VAL A 25 -17.44 11.89 7.66
N ARG A 26 -16.94 12.81 8.50
CA ARG A 26 -17.77 13.64 9.40
C ARG A 26 -17.69 15.08 8.91
N CYS A 27 -18.80 15.59 8.39
CA CYS A 27 -18.91 16.98 7.97
C CYS A 27 -19.19 17.88 9.19
N ILE A 28 -18.45 18.99 9.30
CA ILE A 28 -18.62 19.99 10.37
C ILE A 28 -19.02 21.31 9.73
N LYS A 29 -20.14 21.88 10.20
CA LYS A 29 -20.61 23.21 9.79
C LYS A 29 -19.83 24.27 10.56
N PRO A 30 -19.08 25.17 9.91
CA PRO A 30 -18.19 26.09 10.61
C PRO A 30 -18.92 27.27 11.25
N ASN A 31 -20.05 27.71 10.70
CA ASN A 31 -20.90 28.79 11.23
C ASN A 31 -22.32 28.69 10.65
N GLN A 32 -23.30 29.38 11.26
CA GLN A 32 -24.70 29.33 10.80
C GLN A 32 -24.99 30.28 9.64
N GLU A 33 -24.25 31.38 9.55
CA GLU A 33 -24.43 32.49 8.61
C GLU A 33 -23.91 32.18 7.20
N LYS A 34 -23.39 30.97 6.95
CA LYS A 34 -22.80 30.52 5.68
C LYS A 34 -21.62 31.39 5.21
N GLN A 35 -20.93 32.04 6.15
CA GLN A 35 -19.78 32.88 5.84
C GLN A 35 -18.55 32.01 5.57
N PRO A 36 -17.81 32.24 4.48
CA PRO A 36 -16.54 31.55 4.25
C PRO A 36 -15.50 31.98 5.29
N LEU A 37 -14.56 31.09 5.62
CA LEU A 37 -13.41 31.34 6.51
C LEU A 37 -13.75 31.81 7.95
N ARG A 38 -15.03 31.79 8.35
CA ARG A 38 -15.45 32.06 9.72
C ARG A 38 -15.75 30.77 10.48
N MET A 39 -15.17 30.63 11.66
CA MET A 39 -15.39 29.47 12.53
C MET A 39 -16.01 29.91 13.85
N ASP A 40 -17.26 29.50 14.06
CA ASP A 40 -18.00 29.70 15.30
C ASP A 40 -17.74 28.52 16.25
N MET A 41 -16.89 28.76 17.25
CA MET A 41 -16.39 27.72 18.15
C MET A 41 -17.49 27.03 18.96
N PRO A 42 -18.45 27.73 19.60
CA PRO A 42 -19.62 27.11 20.23
C PRO A 42 -20.36 26.14 19.31
N CYS A 43 -20.64 26.56 18.06
CA CYS A 43 -21.33 25.72 17.08
C CYS A 43 -20.51 24.46 16.73
N VAL A 44 -19.21 24.60 16.51
CA VAL A 44 -18.33 23.47 16.19
C VAL A 44 -18.16 22.52 17.38
N LEU A 45 -17.95 23.03 18.59
CA LEU A 45 -17.77 22.21 19.80
C LEU A 45 -19.03 21.39 20.12
N GLN A 46 -20.22 21.97 19.94
CA GLN A 46 -21.47 21.23 20.08
C GLN A 46 -21.54 20.08 19.08
N GLN A 47 -21.13 20.30 17.83
CA GLN A 47 -21.04 19.24 16.81
C GLN A 47 -20.07 18.13 17.20
N LEU A 48 -18.87 18.46 17.64
CA LEU A 48 -17.89 17.47 18.07
C LEU A 48 -18.39 16.62 19.24
N ARG A 49 -19.17 17.22 20.16
CA ARG A 49 -19.79 16.53 21.29
C ARG A 49 -20.89 15.56 20.85
N TYR A 50 -21.92 16.01 20.14
CA TYR A 50 -23.03 15.12 19.76
C TYR A 50 -22.61 14.06 18.73
N LEU A 51 -21.58 14.33 17.92
CA LEU A 51 -21.00 13.35 17.01
C LEU A 51 -20.09 12.33 17.72
N GLY A 52 -19.78 12.53 19.01
CA GLY A 52 -18.90 11.66 19.79
C GLY A 52 -17.48 11.60 19.24
N MET A 53 -16.97 12.71 18.68
CA MET A 53 -15.67 12.72 18.00
C MET A 53 -14.51 12.44 18.97
N LEU A 54 -14.56 13.01 20.18
CA LEU A 54 -13.53 12.79 21.19
C LEU A 54 -13.51 11.34 21.68
N ASP A 55 -14.68 10.75 21.96
CA ASP A 55 -14.79 9.35 22.38
C ASP A 55 -14.30 8.40 21.28
N THR A 56 -14.66 8.70 20.03
CA THR A 56 -14.20 7.94 18.86
C THR A 56 -12.67 7.98 18.73
N ILE A 57 -12.06 9.14 18.95
CA ILE A 57 -10.60 9.31 18.92
C ILE A 57 -9.96 8.52 20.08
N GLN A 58 -10.50 8.62 21.30
CA GLN A 58 -9.97 7.90 22.46
C GLN A 58 -10.03 6.38 22.29
N ILE A 59 -11.15 5.84 21.80
CA ILE A 59 -11.29 4.41 21.51
C ILE A 59 -10.28 3.95 20.47
N ARG A 60 -10.05 4.75 19.42
CA ARG A 60 -9.05 4.42 18.39
C ARG A 60 -7.61 4.49 18.89
N GLN A 61 -7.29 5.48 19.74
CA GLN A 61 -5.95 5.65 20.30
C GLN A 61 -5.59 4.56 21.31
N ARG A 62 -6.51 4.21 22.21
CA ARG A 62 -6.31 3.17 23.22
C ARG A 62 -6.46 1.76 22.67
N GLY A 63 -7.26 1.60 21.61
CA GLY A 63 -7.55 0.32 21.01
C GLY A 63 -6.61 -0.09 19.88
N TYR A 64 -6.98 -1.18 19.22
CA TYR A 64 -6.32 -1.72 18.02
C TYR A 64 -7.26 -1.61 16.82
N PRO A 65 -7.28 -0.44 16.13
CA PRO A 65 -8.19 -0.18 15.02
C PRO A 65 -7.91 -1.06 13.79
N VAL A 66 -6.67 -1.53 13.61
CA VAL A 66 -6.30 -2.39 12.47
C VAL A 66 -6.35 -3.85 12.90
N ARG A 67 -7.15 -4.65 12.19
CA ARG A 67 -7.40 -6.05 12.53
C ARG A 67 -7.29 -6.93 11.28
N LEU A 68 -6.25 -7.75 11.20
CA LEU A 68 -5.96 -8.57 10.03
C LEU A 68 -5.98 -10.05 10.39
N ARG A 69 -6.53 -10.89 9.52
CA ARG A 69 -6.38 -12.36 9.66
C ARG A 69 -4.90 -12.72 9.54
N PHE A 70 -4.45 -13.74 10.29
CA PHE A 70 -3.04 -14.13 10.30
C PHE A 70 -2.48 -14.42 8.90
N GLN A 71 -3.22 -15.16 8.08
CA GLN A 71 -2.83 -15.45 6.70
C GLN A 71 -2.62 -14.16 5.88
N HIS A 72 -3.58 -13.23 5.90
CA HIS A 72 -3.49 -11.97 5.16
C HIS A 72 -2.29 -11.14 5.64
N PHE A 73 -2.04 -11.09 6.94
CA PHE A 73 -0.90 -10.38 7.50
C PHE A 73 0.43 -10.94 6.96
N VAL A 74 0.59 -12.26 7.01
CA VAL A 74 1.81 -12.92 6.53
C VAL A 74 1.97 -12.73 5.02
N GLU A 75 0.95 -12.96 4.20
CA GLU A 75 1.02 -12.77 2.76
C GLU A 75 1.43 -11.35 2.36
N ARG A 76 0.94 -10.35 3.11
CA ARG A 76 1.21 -8.93 2.86
C ARG A 76 2.63 -8.51 3.25
N TYR A 77 3.11 -8.98 4.40
CA TYR A 77 4.34 -8.49 5.03
C TYR A 77 5.51 -9.48 4.99
N ARG A 78 5.35 -10.73 4.51
CA ARG A 78 6.41 -11.76 4.47
C ARG A 78 7.74 -11.30 3.86
N GLN A 79 7.71 -10.36 2.93
CA GLN A 79 8.90 -9.79 2.30
C GLN A 79 9.77 -8.93 3.23
N LEU A 80 9.23 -8.53 4.38
CA LEU A 80 9.95 -7.82 5.43
C LEU A 80 10.81 -8.77 6.26
N LEU A 81 10.44 -10.06 6.32
CA LEU A 81 11.24 -11.07 7.00
C LEU A 81 12.58 -11.24 6.30
N GLY A 82 13.66 -11.16 7.07
CA GLY A 82 15.03 -11.38 6.58
C GLY A 82 15.40 -12.86 6.42
N ALA A 83 14.67 -13.77 7.10
CA ALA A 83 14.96 -15.20 7.11
C ALA A 83 13.97 -15.98 6.21
N PRO A 84 14.43 -17.05 5.54
CA PRO A 84 13.55 -17.93 4.80
C PRO A 84 12.51 -18.57 5.73
N LEU A 85 11.25 -18.54 5.30
CA LEU A 85 10.16 -19.18 6.02
C LEU A 85 10.33 -20.69 6.00
N THR A 86 10.41 -21.32 7.18
CA THR A 86 10.28 -22.76 7.32
C THR A 86 8.89 -23.19 6.84
N ARG A 87 8.85 -24.18 5.93
CA ARG A 87 7.60 -24.73 5.43
C ARG A 87 6.84 -25.39 6.58
N GLY A 88 5.55 -25.08 6.72
CA GLY A 88 4.68 -25.64 7.75
C GLY A 88 4.57 -24.84 9.05
N THR A 89 5.34 -23.74 9.21
CA THR A 89 5.20 -22.87 10.39
C THR A 89 3.80 -22.23 10.44
N PRO A 90 3.09 -22.29 11.57
CA PRO A 90 1.75 -21.72 11.69
C PRO A 90 1.75 -20.21 11.49
N TYR A 91 0.74 -19.67 10.80
CA TYR A 91 0.65 -18.24 10.48
C TYR A 91 0.74 -17.33 11.71
N ARG A 92 0.21 -17.76 12.86
CA ARG A 92 0.28 -17.00 14.12
C ARG A 92 1.72 -16.77 14.58
N GLU A 93 2.56 -17.79 14.44
CA GLU A 93 3.98 -17.74 14.80
C GLU A 93 4.77 -16.89 13.80
N LEU A 94 4.47 -17.00 12.51
CA LEU A 94 5.03 -16.12 11.49
C LEU A 94 4.69 -14.64 11.73
N CYS A 95 3.45 -14.35 12.15
CA CYS A 95 3.06 -13.00 12.57
C CYS A 95 3.91 -12.52 13.75
N ARG A 96 4.11 -13.38 14.76
CA ARG A 96 4.91 -13.06 15.94
C ARG A 96 6.36 -12.74 15.56
N LEU A 97 7.02 -13.61 14.82
CA LEU A 97 8.42 -13.43 14.37
C LEU A 97 8.60 -12.12 13.59
N LEU A 98 7.63 -11.77 12.73
CA LEU A 98 7.67 -10.52 11.97
C LEU A 98 7.55 -9.30 12.88
N LEU A 99 6.63 -9.34 13.83
CA LEU A 99 6.35 -8.24 14.76
C LEU A 99 7.48 -8.02 15.77
N GLU A 100 8.16 -9.09 16.19
CA GLU A 100 9.31 -9.03 17.10
C GLU A 100 10.55 -8.38 16.47
N GLN A 101 10.69 -8.47 15.14
CA GLN A 101 11.78 -7.83 14.40
C GLN A 101 11.57 -6.32 14.20
N LEU A 102 10.38 -5.79 14.47
CA LEU A 102 10.06 -4.39 14.23
C LEU A 102 10.35 -3.53 15.47
N PRO A 103 10.95 -2.34 15.32
CA PRO A 103 11.11 -1.42 16.45
C PRO A 103 9.75 -1.02 17.03
N ARG A 104 9.72 -0.86 18.36
CA ARG A 104 8.54 -0.32 19.06
C ARG A 104 8.30 1.12 18.64
N THR A 105 7.04 1.51 18.53
CA THR A 105 6.64 2.86 18.07
C THR A 105 6.65 3.91 19.18
N GLY A 106 7.03 3.54 20.41
CA GLY A 106 7.19 4.46 21.54
C GLY A 106 5.89 4.90 22.21
N VAL A 107 4.76 4.26 21.87
CA VAL A 107 3.45 4.51 22.50
C VAL A 107 3.34 3.72 23.80
N GLU A 108 2.61 4.25 24.79
CA GLU A 108 2.32 3.51 26.03
C GLU A 108 1.54 2.22 25.77
N GLY A 109 2.11 1.10 26.24
CA GLY A 109 1.56 -0.24 26.10
C GLY A 109 2.04 -1.01 24.85
N PRO A 110 1.50 -2.21 24.60
CA PRO A 110 1.91 -3.01 23.46
C PRO A 110 1.30 -2.49 22.15
N ASP A 111 2.13 -2.36 21.12
CA ASP A 111 1.76 -1.86 19.78
C ASP A 111 0.89 -2.85 18.99
N TYR A 112 0.89 -4.13 19.38
CA TYR A 112 0.10 -5.18 18.78
C TYR A 112 -0.40 -6.19 19.82
N GLN A 113 -1.42 -6.94 19.44
CA GLN A 113 -1.86 -8.16 20.14
C GLN A 113 -2.20 -9.26 19.15
N LEU A 114 -1.94 -10.52 19.53
CA LEU A 114 -2.31 -11.69 18.75
C LEU A 114 -3.55 -12.33 19.39
N GLY A 115 -4.70 -12.20 18.72
CA GLY A 115 -5.93 -12.87 19.15
C GLY A 115 -5.97 -14.35 18.76
N ALA A 116 -7.18 -14.92 18.70
CA ALA A 116 -7.39 -16.30 18.29
C ALA A 116 -7.18 -16.51 16.78
N THR A 117 -7.62 -15.56 15.94
CA THR A 117 -7.60 -15.70 14.47
C THR A 117 -7.01 -14.48 13.74
N ARG A 118 -6.70 -13.41 14.48
CA ARG A 118 -6.32 -12.10 13.92
C ARG A 118 -5.17 -11.46 14.70
N VAL A 119 -4.36 -10.70 13.98
CA VAL A 119 -3.43 -9.71 14.52
C VAL A 119 -4.18 -8.39 14.70
N PHE A 120 -4.01 -7.79 15.86
CA PHE A 120 -4.53 -6.49 16.23
C PHE A 120 -3.35 -5.52 16.30
N LEU A 121 -3.41 -4.43 15.54
CA LEU A 121 -2.32 -3.45 15.42
C LEU A 121 -2.82 -2.05 15.75
N ARG A 122 -1.95 -1.26 16.37
CA ARG A 122 -2.13 0.19 16.42
C ARG A 122 -1.83 0.81 15.06
N GLU A 123 -2.42 1.97 14.79
CA GLU A 123 -2.23 2.69 13.52
C GLU A 123 -0.76 3.05 13.26
N ALA A 124 -0.02 3.48 14.29
CA ALA A 124 1.40 3.85 14.16
C ALA A 124 2.23 2.66 13.66
N LEU A 125 2.06 1.49 14.28
CA LEU A 125 2.75 0.26 13.89
C LEU A 125 2.35 -0.20 12.48
N HIS A 126 1.05 -0.14 12.16
CA HIS A 126 0.58 -0.49 10.81
C HIS A 126 1.17 0.44 9.74
N ARG A 127 1.24 1.75 9.99
CA ARG A 127 1.87 2.71 9.06
C ARG A 127 3.36 2.43 8.89
N ALA A 128 4.07 2.08 9.96
CA ALA A 128 5.48 1.68 9.90
C ALA A 128 5.68 0.43 9.03
N LEU A 129 4.84 -0.59 9.21
CA LEU A 129 4.84 -1.80 8.38
C LEU A 129 4.57 -1.49 6.90
N GLU A 130 3.58 -0.66 6.58
CA GLU A 130 3.30 -0.26 5.19
C GLU A 130 4.44 0.55 4.57
N SER A 131 5.07 1.43 5.33
CA SER A 131 6.22 2.21 4.88
C SER A 131 7.41 1.31 4.56
N ALA A 132 7.78 0.41 5.49
CA ALA A 132 8.86 -0.55 5.29
C ALA A 132 8.58 -1.47 4.07
N ARG A 133 7.32 -1.90 3.92
CA ARG A 133 6.87 -2.72 2.78
C ARG A 133 7.03 -1.97 1.46
N THR A 134 6.59 -0.71 1.43
CA THR A 134 6.67 0.14 0.24
C THR A 134 8.12 0.34 -0.19
N GLU A 135 9.02 0.58 0.76
CA GLU A 135 10.44 0.73 0.48
C GLU A 135 11.05 -0.57 -0.06
N ARG A 136 10.73 -1.72 0.53
CA ARG A 136 11.21 -3.03 0.04
C ARG A 136 10.74 -3.31 -1.40
N LEU A 137 9.48 -3.01 -1.70
CA LEU A 137 8.91 -3.15 -3.04
C LEU A 137 9.55 -2.19 -4.04
N ARG A 138 9.81 -0.94 -3.62
CA ARG A 138 10.52 0.05 -4.43
C ARG A 138 11.93 -0.43 -4.79
N LEU A 139 12.70 -0.93 -3.83
CA LEU A 139 14.05 -1.47 -4.08
C LEU A 139 14.02 -2.69 -5.01
N ALA A 140 13.07 -3.60 -4.83
CA ALA A 140 12.88 -4.74 -5.73
C ALA A 140 12.54 -4.28 -7.16
N ALA A 141 11.64 -3.30 -7.29
CA ALA A 141 11.29 -2.72 -8.59
C ALA A 141 12.50 -2.05 -9.25
N LEU A 142 13.30 -1.28 -8.51
CA LEU A 142 14.54 -0.68 -9.01
C LEU A 142 15.53 -1.74 -9.51
N HIS A 143 15.66 -2.85 -8.78
CA HIS A 143 16.53 -3.96 -9.18
C HIS A 143 16.08 -4.59 -10.51
N ILE A 144 14.79 -4.88 -10.63
CA ILE A 144 14.20 -5.42 -11.87
C ILE A 144 14.37 -4.41 -13.01
N GLN A 145 14.01 -3.15 -12.80
CA GLN A 145 14.11 -2.08 -13.79
C GLN A 145 15.54 -1.91 -14.30
N ARG A 146 16.54 -1.92 -13.40
CA ARG A 146 17.97 -1.85 -13.76
C ARG A 146 18.36 -2.97 -14.71
N HIS A 147 18.00 -4.21 -14.39
CA HIS A 147 18.33 -5.37 -15.22
C HIS A 147 17.62 -5.37 -16.57
N VAL A 148 16.33 -5.03 -16.58
CA VAL A 148 15.53 -4.94 -17.80
C VAL A 148 16.07 -3.86 -18.73
N ARG A 149 16.33 -2.64 -18.21
CA ARG A 149 16.91 -1.54 -19.00
C ARG A 149 18.27 -1.92 -19.58
N GLY A 150 19.15 -2.52 -18.76
CA GLY A 150 20.45 -2.99 -19.24
C GLY A 150 20.34 -4.07 -20.32
N MET A 151 19.40 -5.01 -20.18
CA MET A 151 19.13 -6.04 -21.18
C MET A 151 18.64 -5.44 -22.50
N LEU A 152 17.73 -4.47 -22.46
CA LEU A 152 17.20 -3.79 -23.65
C LEU A 152 18.31 -3.07 -24.42
N VAL A 153 19.16 -2.29 -23.73
CA VAL A 153 20.27 -1.55 -24.35
C VAL A 153 21.29 -2.52 -24.96
N ARG A 154 21.69 -3.58 -24.23
CA ARG A 154 22.64 -4.58 -24.76
C ARG A 154 22.11 -5.26 -26.03
N ARG A 155 20.82 -5.64 -26.04
CA ARG A 155 20.17 -6.22 -27.23
C ARG A 155 20.17 -5.24 -28.40
N GLN A 156 19.87 -3.96 -28.15
CA GLN A 156 19.86 -2.94 -29.19
C GLN A 156 21.26 -2.69 -29.76
N LEU A 157 22.27 -2.59 -28.89
CA LEU A 157 23.65 -2.38 -29.30
C LEU A 157 24.18 -3.55 -30.14
N ALA A 158 23.96 -4.79 -29.69
CA ALA A 158 24.37 -5.98 -30.44
C ALA A 158 23.73 -6.03 -31.84
N ARG A 159 22.45 -5.68 -31.95
CA ARG A 159 21.75 -5.56 -33.25
C ARG A 159 22.39 -4.49 -34.15
N ARG A 160 22.70 -3.31 -33.60
CA ARG A 160 23.35 -2.21 -34.34
C ARG A 160 24.76 -2.58 -34.80
N GLN A 161 25.56 -3.19 -33.93
CA GLN A 161 26.91 -3.64 -34.26
C GLN A 161 26.89 -4.68 -35.38
N LEU A 162 26.01 -5.68 -35.28
CA LEU A 162 25.86 -6.70 -36.34
C LEU A 162 25.46 -6.07 -37.68
N ALA A 163 24.52 -5.13 -37.67
CA ALA A 163 24.09 -4.41 -38.87
C ALA A 163 25.23 -3.57 -39.48
N ALA A 164 25.97 -2.83 -38.63
CA ALA A 164 27.10 -2.02 -39.06
C ALA A 164 28.21 -2.87 -39.68
N THR A 165 28.59 -3.99 -39.05
CA THR A 165 29.60 -4.91 -39.58
C THR A 165 29.18 -5.48 -40.94
N LYS A 166 27.92 -5.88 -41.10
CA LYS A 166 27.39 -6.36 -42.38
C LYS A 166 27.44 -5.29 -43.48
N LEU A 167 27.04 -4.06 -43.17
CA LEU A 167 27.09 -2.93 -44.11
C LEU A 167 28.53 -2.60 -44.50
N GLN A 168 29.43 -2.49 -43.52
CA GLN A 168 30.85 -2.19 -43.76
C GLN A 168 31.52 -3.28 -44.59
N ALA A 169 31.24 -4.56 -44.31
CA ALA A 169 31.78 -5.68 -45.08
C ALA A 169 31.34 -5.62 -46.55
N ARG A 170 30.04 -5.37 -46.80
CA ARG A 170 29.50 -5.21 -48.16
C ARG A 170 30.12 -4.03 -48.89
N TRP A 171 30.23 -2.87 -48.24
CA TRP A 171 30.82 -1.68 -48.85
C TRP A 171 32.30 -1.88 -49.20
N ARG A 172 33.10 -2.47 -48.28
CA ARG A 172 34.51 -2.78 -48.54
C ARG A 172 34.68 -3.74 -49.72
N ALA A 173 33.84 -4.78 -49.79
CA ALA A 173 33.86 -5.74 -50.90
C ALA A 173 33.52 -5.05 -52.24
N GLN A 174 32.48 -4.21 -52.27
CA GLN A 174 32.10 -3.47 -53.48
C GLN A 174 33.20 -2.51 -53.94
N ARG A 175 33.81 -1.76 -53.00
CA ARG A 175 34.91 -0.85 -53.30
C ARG A 175 36.10 -1.58 -53.91
N GLN A 176 36.41 -2.79 -53.42
CA GLN A 176 37.52 -3.58 -53.94
C GLN A 176 37.21 -4.12 -55.34
N ARG A 177 35.97 -4.53 -55.61
CA ARG A 177 35.53 -4.93 -56.96
C ARG A 177 35.66 -3.79 -57.96
N GLN A 178 35.18 -2.60 -57.62
CA GLN A 178 35.31 -1.41 -58.48
C GLN A 178 36.77 -1.03 -58.76
N ARG A 179 37.66 -1.16 -57.76
CA ARG A 179 39.10 -0.94 -57.97
C ARG A 179 39.73 -1.96 -58.92
N PHE A 180 39.28 -3.21 -58.89
CA PHE A 180 39.76 -4.24 -59.80
C PHE A 180 39.28 -4.01 -61.24
N GLU A 181 38.04 -3.55 -61.43
CA GLU A 181 37.50 -3.21 -62.75
C GLU A 181 38.16 -1.99 -63.41
N GLN A 182 38.86 -1.15 -62.62
CA GLN A 182 39.59 0.03 -63.11
C GLN A 182 41.08 -0.24 -63.41
N LEU A 183 41.58 -1.45 -63.10
CA LEU A 183 42.93 -1.92 -63.43
C LEU A 183 42.91 -2.69 -64.75
#